data_AF-A0A2V8BVJ4-F1
#
_entry.id   AF-A0A2V8BVJ4-F1
#
_cell.length_a   1.000
_cell.length_b   1.000
_cell.length_c   1.000
_cell.angle_alpha   90.00
_cell.angle_beta   90.00
_cell.angle_gamma   90.00
#
_symmetry.space_group_name_H-M   'P 1'
#
loop_
_entity.id
_entity.type
_entity.pdbx_description
1 polymer ?
#
loop_
_entity_poly.entity_id
_entity_poly.type
_entity_poly.pdbx_seq_one_letter_code
_entity_poly.pdbx_strand_id
1 'polypeptide(L)'
;MTKLFPFDRAVTLGSVGVAVTLGVCLQVQTSAQQAARQQGAGAPASSAAGAVMPPRRLLDRYCVTCHNERLKTADLRLDRIDVANPGADAEVWEKVVRKVRTGTMPPSNMPQLSQDDRRALLMWLETSLDAASAATPNPGRTDTLRRLNRTEYQNAVRDLLSLDIDAASLLPPDESGHGFDNVTVGDLPPTLLDRYISAAQKISRLAIGSTESALQSDIIRLPADLTQEDHLPGLPLGTRGGMSVSHTFARDGEYEIQIWLARDLEGNVSGLREPRAHELLVLVDRQPVANFKIEKPAGADATVLDKNLKARVTVRAGPHEIGVTIRQGRLVAARNGKAASAIALQRQAPSA
;
A
#
# COMPACT_ATOMS: atom_id res chain seq x y z
N MET A 1 -11.35 -22.77 42.20
CA MET A 1 -12.40 -21.79 42.50
C MET A 1 -12.65 -21.00 41.24
N THR A 2 -13.80 -21.26 40.64
CA THR A 2 -14.20 -20.91 39.27
C THR A 2 -15.34 -19.89 39.36
N LYS A 3 -15.35 -18.89 38.46
CA LYS A 3 -16.50 -18.13 37.89
C LYS A 3 -15.91 -16.87 37.23
N LEU A 4 -15.74 -16.76 35.91
CA LEU A 4 -16.75 -16.64 34.83
C LEU A 4 -17.84 -15.59 35.09
N PHE A 5 -17.76 -14.48 34.35
CA PHE A 5 -18.88 -13.62 33.98
C PHE A 5 -18.82 -13.37 32.47
N PRO A 6 -19.77 -13.90 31.68
CA PRO A 6 -19.94 -13.51 30.27
C PRO A 6 -21.00 -12.40 30.15
N PHE A 7 -20.74 -11.43 29.26
CA PHE A 7 -21.73 -10.47 28.79
C PHE A 7 -22.42 -11.07 27.56
N ASP A 8 -23.62 -11.60 27.75
CA ASP A 8 -24.56 -11.94 26.68
C ASP A 8 -25.44 -10.72 26.37
N ARG A 9 -25.49 -10.29 25.12
CA ARG A 9 -26.60 -9.47 24.59
C ARG A 9 -27.15 -10.13 23.35
N ALA A 10 -28.17 -10.95 23.56
CA ALA A 10 -29.12 -11.36 22.55
C ALA A 10 -29.98 -10.15 22.15
N VAL A 11 -29.98 -9.83 20.85
CA VAL A 11 -30.97 -8.94 20.23
C VAL A 11 -31.96 -9.83 19.48
N THR A 12 -33.15 -9.94 20.03
CA THR A 12 -34.34 -10.46 19.37
C THR A 12 -34.97 -9.33 18.55
N LEU A 13 -35.13 -9.53 17.23
CA LEU A 13 -36.15 -8.80 16.48
C LEU A 13 -37.00 -9.80 15.69
N GLY A 14 -38.28 -9.79 16.03
CA GLY A 14 -39.31 -10.62 15.44
C GLY A 14 -39.69 -10.18 14.03
N SER A 15 -40.12 -11.18 13.30
CA SER A 15 -40.78 -11.15 12.00
C SER A 15 -42.12 -10.40 12.01
N VAL A 16 -42.38 -9.59 10.98
CA VAL A 16 -43.74 -9.38 10.46
C VAL A 16 -43.67 -9.49 8.94
N GLY A 17 -44.37 -10.50 8.42
CA GLY A 17 -44.57 -10.71 7.00
C GLY A 17 -45.66 -9.81 6.43
N VAL A 18 -45.55 -9.50 5.15
CA VAL A 18 -46.67 -9.06 4.31
C VAL A 18 -46.71 -10.00 3.12
N ALA A 19 -47.80 -10.78 3.08
CA ALA A 19 -48.13 -11.73 2.02
C ALA A 19 -48.51 -10.99 0.73
N VAL A 20 -47.90 -11.39 -0.39
CA VAL A 20 -48.35 -11.04 -1.74
C VAL A 20 -48.87 -12.32 -2.41
N THR A 21 -50.06 -12.17 -2.98
CA THR A 21 -50.99 -13.17 -3.48
C THR A 21 -50.57 -13.84 -4.80
N LEU A 22 -50.89 -15.14 -4.86
CA LEU A 22 -51.21 -16.03 -5.99
C LEU A 22 -51.09 -15.49 -7.43
N GLY A 23 -50.46 -16.30 -8.30
CA GLY A 23 -50.92 -16.40 -9.69
C GLY A 23 -49.99 -17.08 -10.70
N VAL A 24 -50.22 -18.37 -10.94
CA VAL A 24 -50.25 -19.02 -12.28
C VAL A 24 -48.92 -19.43 -12.96
N CYS A 25 -48.76 -20.77 -13.04
CA CYS A 25 -48.19 -21.60 -14.11
C CYS A 25 -46.79 -21.32 -14.67
N LEU A 26 -45.85 -22.28 -14.50
CA LEU A 26 -45.60 -23.38 -15.46
C LEU A 26 -44.33 -24.14 -15.03
N GLN A 27 -44.50 -25.37 -14.53
CA GLN A 27 -43.42 -26.32 -14.25
C GLN A 27 -43.19 -27.17 -15.51
N VAL A 28 -42.01 -27.07 -16.13
CA VAL A 28 -41.52 -28.05 -17.11
C VAL A 28 -40.69 -29.09 -16.33
N GLN A 29 -41.23 -30.30 -16.24
CA GLN A 29 -40.55 -31.46 -15.68
C GLN A 29 -39.54 -32.02 -16.68
N THR A 30 -38.27 -32.09 -16.28
CA THR A 30 -37.29 -33.00 -16.86
C THR A 30 -36.57 -33.68 -15.72
N SER A 31 -36.80 -34.99 -15.52
CA SER A 31 -35.84 -35.97 -14.99
C SER A 31 -36.58 -37.24 -14.54
N ALA A 32 -36.72 -38.20 -15.44
CA ALA A 32 -36.91 -39.58 -15.02
C ALA A 32 -36.26 -40.51 -16.04
N GLN A 33 -35.51 -41.47 -15.49
CA GLN A 33 -35.05 -42.71 -16.09
C GLN A 33 -33.72 -42.67 -16.85
N GLN A 34 -32.67 -42.69 -16.02
CA GLN A 34 -31.63 -43.71 -16.13
C GLN A 34 -32.24 -45.08 -16.50
N ALA A 35 -31.88 -45.59 -17.67
CA ALA A 35 -31.80 -47.01 -17.94
C ALA A 35 -30.38 -47.30 -18.44
N ALA A 36 -29.73 -48.19 -17.71
CA ALA A 36 -28.31 -48.45 -17.79
C ALA A 36 -27.91 -49.40 -18.93
N ARG A 37 -26.60 -49.38 -19.21
CA ARG A 37 -25.75 -50.48 -19.74
C ARG A 37 -25.78 -50.76 -21.25
N GLN A 38 -24.68 -50.39 -21.91
CA GLN A 38 -23.77 -51.29 -22.65
C GLN A 38 -22.50 -50.49 -23.00
N GLN A 39 -21.39 -50.77 -22.31
CA GLN A 39 -20.21 -51.50 -22.83
C GLN A 39 -19.39 -50.74 -23.88
N GLY A 40 -18.20 -50.33 -23.45
CA GLY A 40 -17.15 -49.72 -24.28
C GLY A 40 -15.95 -49.38 -23.42
N ALA A 41 -15.32 -50.40 -22.84
CA ALA A 41 -14.05 -50.28 -22.14
C ALA A 41 -12.95 -49.94 -23.16
N GLY A 42 -12.73 -48.65 -23.38
CA GLY A 42 -11.48 -48.12 -23.89
C GLY A 42 -10.73 -47.51 -22.73
N ALA A 43 -9.87 -48.29 -22.08
CA ALA A 43 -8.83 -47.72 -21.22
C ALA A 43 -8.02 -46.73 -22.08
N PRO A 44 -7.78 -45.48 -21.65
CA PRO A 44 -6.72 -44.72 -22.27
C PRO A 44 -5.45 -45.51 -21.97
N ALA A 45 -4.80 -46.00 -23.03
CA ALA A 45 -3.45 -46.48 -22.94
C ALA A 45 -2.63 -45.33 -22.35
N SER A 46 -2.34 -45.44 -21.05
CA SER A 46 -1.32 -44.64 -20.41
C SER A 46 -0.04 -44.99 -21.14
N SER A 47 0.32 -44.16 -22.12
CA SER A 47 1.64 -44.18 -22.71
C SER A 47 2.60 -44.20 -21.54
N ALA A 48 3.45 -45.22 -21.46
CA ALA A 48 4.59 -45.25 -20.57
C ALA A 48 5.55 -44.12 -20.98
N ALA A 49 5.18 -42.88 -20.66
CA ALA A 49 6.12 -41.83 -20.36
C ALA A 49 6.96 -42.38 -19.21
N GLY A 50 8.27 -42.52 -19.44
CA GLY A 50 9.19 -43.18 -18.52
C GLY A 50 8.85 -42.81 -17.07
N ALA A 51 8.50 -43.81 -16.27
CA ALA A 51 8.10 -43.60 -14.89
C ALA A 51 9.24 -42.88 -14.17
N VAL A 52 9.08 -41.58 -13.95
CA VAL A 52 10.03 -40.75 -13.21
C VAL A 52 10.26 -41.44 -11.87
N MET A 53 11.51 -41.79 -11.61
CA MET A 53 11.84 -42.51 -10.38
C MET A 53 11.45 -41.64 -9.18
N PRO A 54 10.88 -42.23 -8.10
CA PRO A 54 10.61 -41.47 -6.89
C PRO A 54 11.88 -40.77 -6.38
N PRO A 55 11.79 -39.53 -5.85
CA PRO A 55 12.97 -38.75 -5.45
C PRO A 55 13.94 -39.52 -4.57
N ARG A 56 13.43 -40.30 -3.60
CA ARG A 56 14.27 -41.13 -2.73
C ARG A 56 15.13 -42.14 -3.51
N ARG A 57 14.57 -42.79 -4.53
CA ARG A 57 15.32 -43.75 -5.34
C ARG A 57 16.40 -43.09 -6.20
N LEU A 58 16.16 -41.87 -6.69
CA LEU A 58 17.21 -41.09 -7.38
C LEU A 58 18.35 -40.76 -6.42
N LEU A 59 18.02 -40.28 -5.22
CA LEU A 59 19.02 -39.96 -4.20
C LEU A 59 19.83 -41.20 -3.79
N ASP A 60 19.17 -42.34 -3.57
CA ASP A 60 19.86 -43.59 -3.18
C ASP A 60 20.85 -44.05 -4.27
N ARG A 61 20.47 -43.90 -5.54
CA ARG A 61 21.31 -44.32 -6.68
C ARG A 61 22.49 -43.38 -6.96
N TYR A 62 22.26 -42.07 -6.87
CA TYR A 62 23.21 -41.06 -7.37
C TYR A 62 23.92 -40.26 -6.28
N CYS A 63 23.39 -40.21 -5.07
CA CYS A 63 23.87 -39.32 -4.01
C CYS A 63 24.34 -40.08 -2.77
N VAL A 64 23.55 -41.03 -2.28
CA VAL A 64 23.80 -41.76 -1.02
C VAL A 64 25.03 -42.65 -1.10
N THR A 65 25.49 -43.03 -2.29
CA THR A 65 26.74 -43.80 -2.44
C THR A 65 27.96 -43.09 -1.85
N CYS A 66 27.96 -41.74 -1.83
CA CYS A 66 29.06 -40.92 -1.30
C CYS A 66 28.63 -40.07 -0.08
N HIS A 67 27.38 -39.60 -0.06
CA HIS A 67 26.83 -38.76 0.99
C HIS A 67 26.02 -39.59 1.99
N ASN A 68 26.71 -40.48 2.70
CA ASN A 68 26.13 -41.35 3.73
C ASN A 68 26.92 -41.23 5.04
N GLU A 69 26.43 -41.86 6.10
CA GLU A 69 27.08 -41.85 7.40
C GLU A 69 28.50 -42.41 7.41
N ARG A 70 28.84 -43.34 6.51
CA ARG A 70 30.17 -43.97 6.47
C ARG A 70 31.20 -43.07 5.78
N LEU A 71 30.88 -42.53 4.62
CA LEU A 71 31.82 -41.75 3.79
C LEU A 71 31.76 -40.25 4.08
N LYS A 72 30.59 -39.71 4.44
CA LYS A 72 30.37 -38.29 4.78
C LYS A 72 31.10 -37.31 3.85
N THR A 73 31.05 -37.56 2.54
CA THR A 73 31.74 -36.68 1.59
C THR A 73 31.18 -35.26 1.72
N ALA A 74 32.07 -34.28 1.91
CA ALA A 74 31.72 -32.89 2.20
C ALA A 74 30.83 -32.70 3.45
N ASP A 75 30.98 -33.59 4.44
CA ASP A 75 30.19 -33.62 5.69
C ASP A 75 28.67 -33.73 5.48
N LEU A 76 28.25 -34.27 4.32
CA LEU A 76 26.85 -34.39 3.94
C LEU A 76 26.35 -35.84 4.11
N ARG A 77 25.20 -35.98 4.79
CA ARG A 77 24.51 -37.27 5.04
C ARG A 77 23.08 -37.21 4.50
N LEU A 78 22.87 -37.78 3.32
CA LEU A 78 21.57 -37.87 2.65
C LEU A 78 20.86 -39.21 2.89
N ASP A 79 21.54 -40.17 3.52
CA ASP A 79 20.97 -41.45 3.89
C ASP A 79 19.89 -41.32 4.98
N ARG A 80 20.07 -40.40 5.93
CA ARG A 80 19.20 -40.20 7.10
C ARG A 80 18.23 -39.01 7.02
N ILE A 81 18.36 -38.19 5.98
CA ILE A 81 17.52 -37.00 5.81
C ILE A 81 16.10 -37.40 5.39
N ASP A 82 15.09 -36.71 5.95
CA ASP A 82 13.70 -36.97 5.59
C ASP A 82 13.38 -36.34 4.23
N VAL A 83 13.20 -37.20 3.23
CA VAL A 83 12.86 -36.80 1.86
C VAL A 83 11.36 -36.49 1.76
N ALA A 84 10.52 -36.95 2.69
CA ALA A 84 9.10 -36.60 2.69
C ALA A 84 8.85 -35.17 3.19
N ASN A 85 9.78 -34.59 3.95
CA ASN A 85 9.70 -33.22 4.45
C ASN A 85 11.00 -32.43 4.20
N PRO A 86 11.28 -32.00 2.94
CA PRO A 86 12.48 -31.21 2.65
C PRO A 86 12.55 -29.88 3.41
N GLY A 87 11.42 -29.34 3.88
CA GLY A 87 11.38 -28.10 4.64
C GLY A 87 12.11 -28.16 5.99
N ALA A 88 12.19 -29.34 6.62
CA ALA A 88 12.88 -29.51 7.90
C ALA A 88 14.40 -29.28 7.79
N ASP A 89 14.98 -29.56 6.63
CA ASP A 89 16.42 -29.47 6.36
C ASP A 89 16.70 -28.55 5.15
N ALA A 90 15.94 -27.45 5.03
CA ALA A 90 15.93 -26.59 3.85
C ALA A 90 17.33 -26.13 3.41
N GLU A 91 18.20 -25.76 4.35
CA GLU A 91 19.57 -25.31 4.05
C GLU A 91 20.41 -26.38 3.33
N VAL A 92 20.23 -27.65 3.72
CA VAL A 92 20.91 -28.79 3.09
C VAL A 92 20.37 -29.00 1.68
N TRP A 93 19.05 -29.00 1.53
CA TRP A 93 18.40 -29.22 0.24
C TRP A 93 18.67 -28.10 -0.76
N GLU A 94 18.76 -26.84 -0.34
CA GLU A 94 19.17 -25.75 -1.21
C GLU A 94 20.60 -25.93 -1.75
N LYS A 95 21.53 -26.44 -0.92
CA LYS A 95 22.88 -26.80 -1.37
C LYS A 95 22.82 -27.90 -2.43
N VAL A 96 21.98 -28.92 -2.22
CA VAL A 96 21.76 -30.00 -3.20
C VAL A 96 21.19 -29.45 -4.50
N VAL A 97 20.13 -28.62 -4.44
CA VAL A 97 19.53 -27.95 -5.61
C VAL A 97 20.59 -27.19 -6.40
N ARG A 98 21.42 -26.36 -5.75
CA ARG A 98 22.50 -25.61 -6.42
C ARG A 98 23.50 -26.53 -7.14
N LYS A 99 23.87 -27.66 -6.54
CA LYS A 99 24.83 -28.62 -7.13
C LYS A 99 24.23 -29.42 -8.28
N VAL A 100 23.00 -29.88 -8.13
CA VAL A 100 22.27 -30.61 -9.19
C VAL A 100 21.95 -29.67 -10.35
N ARG A 101 21.53 -28.42 -10.08
CA ARG A 101 21.22 -27.38 -11.09
C ARG A 101 22.44 -26.91 -11.88
N THR A 102 23.64 -26.97 -11.30
CA THR A 102 24.89 -26.70 -12.05
C THR A 102 25.46 -27.94 -12.74
N GLY A 103 24.91 -29.14 -12.48
CA GLY A 103 25.43 -30.39 -13.04
C GLY A 103 26.79 -30.78 -12.45
N THR A 104 27.16 -30.20 -11.31
CA THR A 104 28.41 -30.53 -10.60
C THR A 104 28.28 -31.78 -9.74
N MET A 105 27.04 -32.20 -9.45
CA MET A 105 26.72 -33.45 -8.77
C MET A 105 25.72 -34.28 -9.58
N PRO A 106 25.96 -35.60 -9.75
CA PRO A 106 27.16 -36.36 -9.38
C PRO A 106 28.44 -35.85 -10.08
N PRO A 107 29.66 -36.14 -9.56
CA PRO A 107 30.89 -35.71 -10.22
C PRO A 107 31.06 -36.38 -11.59
N SER A 108 31.87 -35.77 -12.48
CA SER A 108 31.99 -36.19 -13.88
C SER A 108 32.45 -37.63 -14.11
N ASN A 109 33.10 -38.25 -13.12
CA ASN A 109 33.54 -39.65 -13.14
C ASN A 109 32.48 -40.65 -12.65
N MET A 110 31.29 -40.18 -12.27
CA MET A 110 30.18 -41.00 -11.78
C MET A 110 28.99 -40.97 -12.75
N PRO A 111 28.12 -42.00 -12.73
CA PRO A 111 26.90 -42.00 -13.52
C PRO A 111 26.07 -40.74 -13.26
N GLN A 112 25.74 -40.02 -14.32
CA GLN A 112 24.94 -38.80 -14.25
C GLN A 112 23.44 -39.11 -14.23
N LEU A 113 22.64 -38.17 -13.71
CA LEU A 113 21.19 -38.22 -13.87
C LEU A 113 20.84 -37.99 -15.34
N SER A 114 19.78 -38.66 -15.81
CA SER A 114 19.16 -38.28 -17.07
C SER A 114 18.63 -36.84 -16.97
N GLN A 115 18.46 -36.14 -18.09
CA GLN A 115 17.91 -34.78 -18.07
C GLN A 115 16.49 -34.75 -17.48
N ASP A 116 15.71 -35.79 -17.72
CA ASP A 116 14.33 -35.91 -17.22
C ASP A 116 14.30 -36.12 -15.70
N ASP A 117 15.13 -37.05 -15.18
CA ASP A 117 15.24 -37.30 -13.73
C ASP A 117 15.79 -36.08 -13.00
N ARG A 118 16.78 -35.40 -13.58
CA ARG A 118 17.36 -34.18 -13.03
C ARG A 118 16.32 -33.06 -12.94
N ARG A 119 15.56 -32.84 -14.01
CA ARG A 119 14.49 -31.84 -14.04
C ARG A 119 13.40 -32.17 -13.03
N ALA A 120 12.98 -33.43 -12.95
CA ALA A 120 11.97 -33.86 -12.00
C ALA A 120 12.43 -33.70 -10.54
N LEU A 121 13.67 -34.07 -10.23
CA LEU A 121 14.25 -33.91 -8.90
C LEU A 121 14.33 -32.43 -8.49
N LEU A 122 14.81 -31.56 -9.39
CA LEU A 122 14.89 -30.11 -9.15
C LEU A 122 13.50 -29.50 -8.94
N MET A 123 12.55 -29.81 -9.83
CA MET A 123 11.18 -29.30 -9.73
C MET A 123 10.53 -29.71 -8.41
N TRP A 124 10.69 -30.98 -8.01
CA TRP A 124 10.16 -31.48 -6.75
C TRP A 124 10.80 -30.79 -5.54
N LEU A 125 12.14 -30.67 -5.49
CA LEU A 125 12.84 -30.01 -4.40
C LEU A 125 12.46 -28.53 -4.28
N GLU A 126 12.52 -27.79 -5.40
CA GLU A 126 12.24 -26.35 -5.43
C GLU A 126 10.79 -26.08 -5.01
N THR A 127 9.81 -26.80 -5.58
CA THR A 127 8.40 -26.64 -5.20
C THR A 127 8.14 -26.97 -3.73
N SER A 128 8.80 -28.01 -3.20
CA SER A 128 8.63 -28.42 -1.80
C SER A 128 9.24 -27.39 -0.83
N LEU A 129 10.40 -26.83 -1.17
CA LEU A 129 11.07 -25.79 -0.38
C LEU A 129 10.30 -24.47 -0.42
N ASP A 130 9.79 -24.08 -1.59
CA ASP A 130 8.98 -22.87 -1.77
C ASP A 130 7.68 -22.97 -0.95
N ALA A 131 7.01 -24.13 -0.97
CA ALA A 131 5.82 -24.37 -0.17
C ALA A 131 6.10 -24.31 1.35
N ALA A 132 7.22 -24.89 1.80
CA ALA A 132 7.64 -24.83 3.20
C ALA A 132 7.94 -23.39 3.64
N SER A 133 8.64 -22.62 2.81
CA SER A 133 8.96 -21.21 3.05
C SER A 133 7.71 -20.34 3.11
N ALA A 134 6.74 -20.55 2.21
CA ALA A 134 5.48 -19.83 2.23
C ALA A 134 4.64 -20.12 3.48
N ALA A 135 4.67 -21.37 3.97
CA ALA A 135 3.94 -21.78 5.17
C ALA A 135 4.57 -21.23 6.47
N THR A 136 5.91 -21.13 6.51
CA THR A 136 6.64 -20.57 7.66
C THR A 136 7.71 -19.60 7.16
N PRO A 137 7.35 -18.35 6.80
CA PRO A 137 8.30 -17.39 6.28
C PRO A 137 9.41 -17.12 7.29
N ASN A 138 10.64 -17.39 6.89
CA ASN A 138 11.82 -17.09 7.70
C ASN A 138 12.63 -15.98 6.99
N PRO A 139 12.48 -14.71 7.39
CA PRO A 139 13.25 -13.61 6.81
C PRO A 139 14.76 -13.66 7.17
N GLY A 140 15.20 -14.69 7.90
CA GLY A 140 16.56 -14.83 8.39
C GLY A 140 16.80 -14.06 9.68
N ARG A 141 18.07 -13.98 10.08
CA ARG A 141 18.47 -13.16 11.22
C ARG A 141 18.44 -11.69 10.79
N THR A 142 17.39 -10.99 11.15
CA THR A 142 17.41 -9.52 11.12
C THR A 142 18.31 -9.01 12.24
N ASP A 143 19.00 -7.88 12.03
CA ASP A 143 19.73 -7.22 13.12
C ASP A 143 18.82 -7.04 14.33
N THR A 144 19.36 -7.31 15.53
CA THR A 144 18.56 -7.59 16.72
C THR A 144 17.65 -6.44 17.12
N LEU A 145 18.03 -5.19 16.83
CA LEU A 145 17.19 -3.99 16.93
C LEU A 145 17.75 -2.94 15.95
N ARG A 146 17.03 -2.64 14.87
CA ARG A 146 17.27 -1.47 14.02
C ARG A 146 16.13 -0.48 14.20
N ARG A 147 16.42 0.83 14.16
CA ARG A 147 15.34 1.82 14.10
C ARG A 147 14.71 1.79 12.70
N LEU A 148 13.42 2.11 12.61
CA LEU A 148 12.73 2.25 11.33
C LEU A 148 13.28 3.49 10.60
N ASN A 149 13.42 3.40 9.27
CA ASN A 149 13.63 4.60 8.46
C ASN A 149 12.32 5.40 8.32
N ARG A 150 12.38 6.62 7.77
CA ARG A 150 11.22 7.51 7.59
C ARG A 150 10.04 6.83 6.88
N THR A 151 10.33 6.10 5.81
CA THR A 151 9.33 5.42 4.98
C THR A 151 8.68 4.27 5.75
N GLU A 152 9.48 3.45 6.42
CA GLU A 152 9.03 2.36 7.27
C GLU A 152 8.21 2.88 8.45
N TYR A 153 8.63 3.97 9.07
CA TYR A 153 7.90 4.63 10.16
C TYR A 153 6.54 5.15 9.69
N GLN A 154 6.48 5.82 8.55
CA GLN A 154 5.23 6.30 7.95
C GLN A 154 4.26 5.14 7.66
N ASN A 155 4.77 4.07 7.03
CA ASN A 155 3.95 2.89 6.73
C ASN A 155 3.47 2.19 8.00
N ALA A 156 4.31 2.07 9.03
CA ALA A 156 3.92 1.49 10.31
C ALA A 156 2.82 2.32 11.01
N VAL A 157 2.92 3.65 10.98
CA VAL A 157 1.87 4.54 11.53
C VAL A 157 0.56 4.38 10.75
N ARG A 158 0.63 4.33 9.42
CA ARG A 158 -0.55 4.08 8.57
C ARG A 158 -1.18 2.73 8.89
N ASP A 159 -0.40 1.67 8.99
CA ASP A 159 -0.93 0.31 9.13
C ASP A 159 -1.47 0.06 10.55
N LEU A 160 -0.86 0.66 11.59
CA LEU A 160 -1.28 0.48 12.98
C LEU A 160 -2.40 1.43 13.41
N LEU A 161 -2.36 2.68 12.94
CA LEU A 161 -3.27 3.75 13.40
C LEU A 161 -4.22 4.23 12.31
N SER A 162 -4.11 3.73 11.08
CA SER A 162 -4.88 4.21 9.92
C SER A 162 -4.71 5.72 9.67
N LEU A 163 -3.53 6.25 9.99
CA LEU A 163 -3.19 7.66 9.80
C LEU A 163 -2.15 7.85 8.70
N ASP A 164 -2.45 8.72 7.75
CA ASP A 164 -1.47 9.21 6.78
C ASP A 164 -0.74 10.43 7.35
N ILE A 165 0.59 10.35 7.39
CA ILE A 165 1.48 11.36 7.96
C ILE A 165 2.63 11.66 7.00
N ASP A 166 3.11 12.90 6.98
CA ASP A 166 4.36 13.26 6.30
C ASP A 166 5.54 13.07 7.25
N ALA A 167 6.19 11.89 7.19
CA ALA A 167 7.36 11.60 8.02
C ALA A 167 8.57 12.49 7.70
N ALA A 168 8.69 13.02 6.48
CA ALA A 168 9.79 13.90 6.09
C ALA A 168 9.73 15.26 6.80
N SER A 169 8.52 15.73 7.13
CA SER A 169 8.31 16.93 7.95
C SER A 169 8.60 16.70 9.45
N LEU A 170 8.52 15.46 9.93
CA LEU A 170 8.59 15.12 11.35
C LEU A 170 9.98 14.68 11.79
N LEU A 171 10.65 13.84 11.00
CA LEU A 171 11.93 13.21 11.35
C LEU A 171 13.04 13.77 10.45
N PRO A 172 14.31 13.85 10.90
CA PRO A 172 15.48 14.13 10.05
C PRO A 172 15.73 13.04 8.99
N PRO A 173 16.48 13.33 7.91
CA PRO A 173 16.75 12.36 6.85
C PRO A 173 17.60 11.21 7.37
N ASP A 174 17.33 10.01 6.86
CA ASP A 174 18.11 8.83 7.20
C ASP A 174 19.42 8.80 6.42
N GLU A 175 20.47 8.28 7.05
CA GLU A 175 21.75 8.07 6.40
C GLU A 175 21.64 6.88 5.43
N SER A 176 22.21 7.04 4.24
CA SER A 176 22.28 5.95 3.26
C SER A 176 23.64 5.24 3.37
N GLY A 177 23.63 3.92 3.55
CA GLY A 177 24.82 3.06 3.47
C GLY A 177 24.72 2.10 2.29
N HIS A 178 25.79 1.97 1.51
CA HIS A 178 25.84 1.07 0.33
C HIS A 178 24.69 1.26 -0.69
N GLY A 179 24.13 2.47 -0.76
CA GLY A 179 22.99 2.79 -1.65
C GLY A 179 21.62 2.47 -1.07
N PHE A 180 21.55 2.06 0.19
CA PHE A 180 20.31 1.74 0.90
C PHE A 180 20.16 2.60 2.16
N ASP A 181 18.94 3.07 2.44
CA ASP A 181 18.59 3.88 3.61
C ASP A 181 18.14 3.04 4.82
N ASN A 182 18.30 1.71 4.72
CA ASN A 182 17.84 0.75 5.72
C ASN A 182 18.97 -0.10 6.34
N VAL A 183 20.22 0.20 6.00
CA VAL A 183 21.43 -0.58 6.38
C VAL A 183 22.15 0.01 7.59
N THR A 184 22.16 1.33 7.76
CA THR A 184 22.95 2.05 8.78
C THR A 184 22.12 2.52 9.98
N VAL A 185 20.88 2.05 10.08
CA VAL A 185 19.87 2.58 11.00
C VAL A 185 19.98 1.97 12.41
N GLY A 186 21.19 1.88 12.94
CA GLY A 186 21.49 1.35 14.28
C GLY A 186 21.60 2.44 15.36
N ASP A 187 22.15 3.60 15.00
CA ASP A 187 22.41 4.67 15.96
C ASP A 187 21.18 5.57 16.18
N LEU A 188 20.93 5.92 17.45
CA LEU A 188 19.86 6.84 17.86
C LEU A 188 20.46 8.02 18.64
N PRO A 189 20.95 9.07 17.96
CA PRO A 189 21.42 10.27 18.62
C PRO A 189 20.34 10.91 19.49
N PRO A 190 20.69 11.62 20.58
CA PRO A 190 19.70 12.26 21.47
C PRO A 190 18.74 13.20 20.73
N THR A 191 19.25 13.98 19.78
CA THR A 191 18.44 14.88 18.95
C THR A 191 17.42 14.14 18.12
N LEU A 192 17.76 12.95 17.63
CA LEU A 192 16.85 12.12 16.85
C LEU A 192 15.77 11.51 17.74
N LEU A 193 16.12 11.06 18.94
CA LEU A 193 15.16 10.59 19.94
C LEU A 193 14.13 11.67 20.30
N ASP A 194 14.58 12.91 20.53
CA ASP A 194 13.69 14.04 20.82
C ASP A 194 12.70 14.30 19.67
N ARG A 195 13.16 14.15 18.41
CA ARG A 195 12.29 14.25 17.22
C ARG A 195 11.28 13.11 17.16
N TYR A 196 11.67 11.88 17.47
CA TYR A 196 10.74 10.75 17.56
C TYR A 196 9.68 10.94 18.64
N ILE A 197 10.06 11.42 19.82
CA ILE A 197 9.10 11.69 20.92
C ILE A 197 8.12 12.80 20.49
N SER A 198 8.63 13.89 19.90
CA SER A 198 7.79 14.98 19.42
C SER A 198 6.82 14.55 18.32
N ALA A 199 7.31 13.73 17.37
CA ALA A 199 6.49 13.13 16.32
C ALA A 199 5.41 12.22 16.90
N ALA A 200 5.79 11.31 17.82
CA ALA A 200 4.86 10.40 18.49
C ALA A 200 3.77 11.16 19.26
N GLN A 201 4.11 12.24 19.98
CA GLN A 201 3.11 13.09 20.65
C GLN A 201 2.15 13.76 19.67
N LYS A 202 2.61 14.19 18.49
CA LYS A 202 1.74 14.76 17.44
C LYS A 202 0.83 13.68 16.87
N ILE A 203 1.37 12.51 16.54
CA ILE A 203 0.64 11.37 15.95
C ILE A 203 -0.39 10.82 16.94
N SER A 204 -0.04 10.63 18.21
CA SER A 204 -0.98 10.15 19.24
C SER A 204 -2.15 11.11 19.44
N ARG A 205 -1.92 12.42 19.38
CA ARG A 205 -3.01 13.42 19.44
C ARG A 205 -3.92 13.37 18.23
N LEU A 206 -3.39 13.07 17.05
CA LEU A 206 -4.20 12.84 15.84
C LEU A 206 -5.00 11.54 15.96
N ALA A 207 -4.39 10.46 16.46
CA ALA A 207 -5.01 9.13 16.53
C ALA A 207 -6.14 9.04 17.56
N ILE A 208 -5.93 9.62 18.76
CA ILE A 208 -6.94 9.62 19.83
C ILE A 208 -8.02 10.67 19.56
N GLY A 209 -7.70 11.67 18.73
CA GLY A 209 -8.40 12.94 18.66
C GLY A 209 -8.14 13.74 19.94
N SER A 210 -7.74 15.01 19.83
CA SER A 210 -7.67 15.83 21.03
C SER A 210 -9.08 16.04 21.62
N THR A 211 -9.21 16.48 22.86
CA THR A 211 -10.45 17.08 23.38
C THR A 211 -10.40 18.60 23.29
N GLU A 212 -9.19 19.17 23.20
CA GLU A 212 -8.96 20.61 23.15
C GLU A 212 -9.51 21.24 21.87
N SER A 213 -10.40 22.23 22.02
CA SER A 213 -10.89 23.11 20.95
C SER A 213 -9.83 24.11 20.49
N ALA A 214 -8.56 23.70 20.42
CA ALA A 214 -7.53 24.56 19.87
C ALA A 214 -7.83 24.79 18.39
N LEU A 215 -7.87 26.06 17.98
CA LEU A 215 -7.91 26.47 16.59
C LEU A 215 -6.63 25.97 15.92
N GLN A 216 -6.64 24.72 15.43
CA GLN A 216 -5.52 24.17 14.70
C GLN A 216 -5.53 24.81 13.31
N SER A 217 -4.47 25.58 13.02
CA SER A 217 -4.21 26.12 11.69
C SER A 217 -3.03 25.37 11.06
N ASP A 218 -3.28 24.59 10.02
CA ASP A 218 -2.22 23.98 9.22
C ASP A 218 -2.03 24.79 7.94
N ILE A 219 -0.79 25.25 7.70
CA ILE A 219 -0.42 26.00 6.50
C ILE A 219 0.36 25.09 5.56
N ILE A 220 -0.23 24.82 4.40
CA ILE A 220 0.37 24.04 3.33
C ILE A 220 0.96 25.00 2.31
N ARG A 221 2.30 25.00 2.18
CA ARG A 221 3.04 25.81 1.20
C ARG A 221 3.41 24.96 0.01
N LEU A 222 3.28 25.53 -1.19
CA LEU A 222 3.62 24.81 -2.41
C LEU A 222 5.11 24.96 -2.74
N PRO A 223 5.71 23.93 -3.33
CA PRO A 223 7.05 24.03 -3.90
C PRO A 223 7.12 25.13 -4.97
N ALA A 224 8.24 25.88 -4.98
CA ALA A 224 8.47 26.98 -5.92
C ALA A 224 8.63 26.51 -7.38
N ASP A 225 8.90 25.22 -7.60
CA ASP A 225 9.07 24.57 -8.90
C ASP A 225 7.79 23.89 -9.43
N LEU A 226 6.73 23.74 -8.61
CA LEU A 226 5.46 23.16 -9.07
C LEU A 226 4.83 24.02 -10.19
N THR A 227 4.80 23.51 -11.42
CA THR A 227 4.13 24.17 -12.54
C THR A 227 2.61 24.12 -12.38
N GLN A 228 1.92 25.20 -12.75
CA GLN A 228 0.47 25.32 -12.70
C GLN A 228 -0.12 25.78 -14.05
N GLU A 229 0.63 25.57 -15.14
CA GLU A 229 0.21 25.95 -16.50
C GLU A 229 -0.90 25.04 -17.03
N ASP A 230 -0.81 23.76 -16.70
CA ASP A 230 -1.66 22.69 -17.24
C ASP A 230 -2.59 22.10 -16.17
N HIS A 231 -3.41 21.14 -16.60
CA HIS A 231 -4.21 20.31 -15.69
C HIS A 231 -3.30 19.51 -14.74
N LEU A 232 -3.66 19.51 -13.46
CA LEU A 232 -2.97 18.72 -12.44
C LEU A 232 -3.73 17.41 -12.20
N PRO A 233 -3.03 16.25 -12.20
CA PRO A 233 -3.62 14.97 -11.81
C PRO A 233 -4.30 15.07 -10.44
N GLY A 234 -5.49 14.47 -10.32
CA GLY A 234 -6.33 14.55 -9.11
C GLY A 234 -7.42 15.63 -9.17
N LEU A 235 -7.27 16.65 -10.01
CA LEU A 235 -8.27 17.71 -10.18
C LEU A 235 -9.28 17.40 -11.30
N PRO A 236 -10.50 17.97 -11.27
CA PRO A 236 -11.50 17.75 -12.31
C PRO A 236 -11.01 18.11 -13.72
N LEU A 237 -11.50 17.39 -14.74
CA LEU A 237 -11.21 17.73 -16.14
C LEU A 237 -11.81 19.09 -16.51
N GLY A 238 -11.10 19.85 -17.35
CA GLY A 238 -11.50 21.22 -17.71
C GLY A 238 -11.12 22.27 -16.66
N THR A 239 -10.21 21.93 -15.74
CA THR A 239 -9.53 22.89 -14.86
C THR A 239 -8.05 23.01 -15.22
N ARG A 240 -7.43 24.12 -14.82
CA ARG A 240 -6.01 24.40 -15.03
C ARG A 240 -5.35 24.85 -13.73
N GLY A 241 -4.12 24.40 -13.52
CA GLY A 241 -3.28 24.80 -12.40
C GLY A 241 -3.87 24.51 -11.01
N GLY A 242 -3.26 25.18 -10.02
CA GLY A 242 -3.65 25.07 -8.62
C GLY A 242 -2.88 23.99 -7.85
N MET A 243 -3.57 23.18 -7.05
CA MET A 243 -2.98 22.10 -6.24
C MET A 243 -4.00 21.04 -5.86
N SER A 244 -3.51 19.84 -5.57
CA SER A 244 -4.23 18.81 -4.81
C SER A 244 -3.32 18.32 -3.68
N VAL A 245 -3.85 18.24 -2.46
CA VAL A 245 -3.10 17.84 -1.27
C VAL A 245 -3.96 16.90 -0.43
N SER A 246 -3.36 15.78 0.00
CA SER A 246 -3.96 14.88 0.98
C SER A 246 -3.83 15.49 2.38
N HIS A 247 -4.93 15.62 3.10
CA HIS A 247 -4.95 16.13 4.48
C HIS A 247 -5.84 15.26 5.36
N THR A 248 -5.33 14.88 6.53
CA THR A 248 -6.06 14.10 7.52
C THR A 248 -6.70 15.03 8.56
N PHE A 249 -8.02 15.18 8.49
CA PHE A 249 -8.79 15.96 9.44
C PHE A 249 -8.94 15.20 10.76
N ALA A 250 -8.52 15.80 11.86
CA ALA A 250 -8.51 15.13 13.17
C ALA A 250 -9.91 14.87 13.75
N ARG A 251 -10.94 15.63 13.34
CA ARG A 251 -12.31 15.53 13.87
C ARG A 251 -13.36 15.94 12.84
N ASP A 252 -14.59 15.51 13.07
CA ASP A 252 -15.76 16.08 12.41
C ASP A 252 -15.93 17.55 12.84
N GLY A 253 -16.16 18.44 11.89
CA GLY A 253 -16.45 19.84 12.21
C GLY A 253 -16.44 20.79 11.02
N GLU A 254 -16.61 22.08 11.33
CA GLU A 254 -16.45 23.15 10.35
C GLU A 254 -15.01 23.63 10.29
N TYR A 255 -14.52 23.76 9.06
CA TYR A 255 -13.18 24.22 8.73
C TYR A 255 -13.27 25.43 7.79
N GLU A 256 -12.42 26.43 8.03
CA GLU A 256 -12.17 27.55 7.13
C GLU A 256 -10.92 27.25 6.32
N ILE A 257 -11.08 27.19 5.00
CA ILE A 257 -10.00 27.06 4.02
C ILE A 257 -9.69 28.47 3.51
N GLN A 258 -8.52 28.98 3.85
CA GLN A 258 -8.01 30.25 3.35
C GLN A 258 -6.97 30.01 2.26
N ILE A 259 -7.08 30.73 1.14
CA ILE A 259 -6.21 30.57 -0.02
C ILE A 259 -5.36 31.81 -0.21
N TRP A 260 -4.07 31.63 -0.46
CA TRP A 260 -3.17 32.69 -0.90
C TRP A 260 -2.73 32.46 -2.34
N LEU A 261 -2.91 33.49 -3.15
CA LEU A 261 -2.49 33.47 -4.55
C LEU A 261 -0.97 33.63 -4.67
N ALA A 262 -0.36 33.08 -5.72
CA ALA A 262 1.07 33.25 -5.94
C ALA A 262 1.38 34.62 -6.56
N ARG A 263 2.53 35.20 -6.21
CA ARG A 263 2.92 36.55 -6.64
C ARG A 263 4.26 36.55 -7.36
N ASP A 264 4.44 37.50 -8.28
CA ASP A 264 5.73 37.82 -8.89
C ASP A 264 6.55 38.79 -8.04
N LEU A 265 7.75 39.16 -8.52
CA LEU A 265 8.68 40.04 -7.81
C LEU A 265 8.12 41.46 -7.66
N GLU A 266 7.20 41.84 -8.55
CA GLU A 266 6.50 43.10 -8.57
C GLU A 266 5.24 43.10 -7.68
N GLY A 267 4.94 41.98 -7.01
CA GLY A 267 3.82 41.83 -6.07
C GLY A 267 2.46 41.56 -6.73
N ASN A 268 2.43 41.41 -8.06
CA ASN A 268 1.21 41.08 -8.81
C ASN A 268 0.89 39.60 -8.68
N VAL A 269 -0.40 39.25 -8.74
CA VAL A 269 -0.80 37.83 -8.77
C VAL A 269 -0.35 37.20 -10.07
N SER A 270 0.47 36.16 -9.96
CA SER A 270 0.97 35.39 -11.09
C SER A 270 -0.21 34.70 -11.79
N GLY A 271 -0.25 34.76 -13.12
CA GLY A 271 -1.36 34.23 -13.92
C GLY A 271 -2.61 35.13 -14.08
N LEU A 272 -2.76 36.22 -13.32
CA LEU A 272 -3.82 37.24 -13.50
C LEU A 272 -3.29 38.47 -14.26
N ARG A 273 -2.80 38.25 -15.48
CA ARG A 273 -2.19 39.33 -16.30
C ARG A 273 -3.22 40.24 -16.96
N GLU A 274 -4.35 39.67 -17.35
CA GLU A 274 -5.47 40.34 -18.00
C GLU A 274 -6.58 40.69 -17.00
N PRO A 275 -7.36 41.76 -17.23
CA PRO A 275 -8.53 42.13 -16.41
C PRO A 275 -9.73 41.20 -16.66
N ARG A 276 -9.48 39.91 -16.92
CA ARG A 276 -10.50 38.90 -17.13
C ARG A 276 -10.80 38.22 -15.80
N ALA A 277 -12.07 38.04 -15.50
CA ALA A 277 -12.50 37.24 -14.37
C ALA A 277 -12.24 35.75 -14.59
N HIS A 278 -11.74 35.09 -13.56
CA HIS A 278 -11.49 33.65 -13.50
C HIS A 278 -12.31 33.05 -12.35
N GLU A 279 -12.74 31.81 -12.51
CA GLU A 279 -13.43 31.04 -11.46
C GLU A 279 -12.41 30.14 -10.76
N LEU A 280 -12.17 30.40 -9.48
CA LEU A 280 -11.34 29.60 -8.58
C LEU A 280 -12.23 28.63 -7.80
N LEU A 281 -12.00 27.34 -7.99
CA LEU A 281 -12.73 26.26 -7.35
C LEU A 281 -11.95 25.74 -6.15
N VAL A 282 -12.65 25.54 -5.03
CA VAL A 282 -12.16 24.79 -3.87
C VAL A 282 -12.89 23.47 -3.83
N LEU A 283 -12.15 22.39 -3.71
CA LEU A 283 -12.60 21.02 -3.81
C LEU A 283 -12.26 20.27 -2.52
N VAL A 284 -13.19 19.45 -2.05
CA VAL A 284 -12.93 18.40 -1.05
C VAL A 284 -13.39 17.08 -1.68
N ASP A 285 -12.49 16.10 -1.75
CA ASP A 285 -12.71 14.81 -2.42
C ASP A 285 -13.25 14.96 -3.85
N ARG A 286 -12.67 15.91 -4.60
CA ARG A 286 -13.03 16.28 -5.99
C ARG A 286 -14.42 16.89 -6.15
N GLN A 287 -15.15 17.15 -5.06
CA GLN A 287 -16.43 17.85 -5.10
C GLN A 287 -16.23 19.34 -4.84
N PRO A 288 -16.79 20.25 -5.66
CA PRO A 288 -16.66 21.69 -5.46
C PRO A 288 -17.46 22.13 -4.22
N VAL A 289 -16.73 22.67 -3.23
CA VAL A 289 -17.30 23.17 -1.97
C VAL A 289 -17.39 24.71 -1.95
N ALA A 290 -16.56 25.40 -2.74
CA ALA A 290 -16.64 26.84 -2.92
C ALA A 290 -16.17 27.27 -4.31
N ASN A 291 -16.70 28.40 -4.79
CA ASN A 291 -16.29 29.03 -6.03
C ASN A 291 -16.08 30.53 -5.77
N PHE A 292 -14.91 31.04 -6.13
CA PHE A 292 -14.55 32.44 -6.03
C PHE A 292 -14.28 33.02 -7.41
N LYS A 293 -14.77 34.23 -7.64
CA LYS A 293 -14.44 35.00 -8.85
C LYS A 293 -13.23 35.88 -8.56
N ILE A 294 -12.12 35.64 -9.25
CA ILE A 294 -10.87 36.42 -9.11
C ILE A 294 -10.58 37.20 -10.40
N GLU A 295 -10.21 38.47 -10.27
CA GLU A 295 -9.87 39.35 -11.38
C GLU A 295 -8.72 40.28 -10.99
N LYS A 296 -7.98 40.78 -11.98
CA LYS A 296 -6.88 41.71 -11.73
C LYS A 296 -7.44 43.02 -11.16
N PRO A 297 -6.97 43.47 -9.98
CA PRO A 297 -7.47 44.71 -9.37
C PRO A 297 -6.98 45.93 -10.17
N ALA A 298 -7.86 46.91 -10.35
CA ALA A 298 -7.60 48.14 -11.11
C ALA A 298 -6.77 49.17 -10.32
N GLY A 299 -5.55 48.80 -9.91
CA GLY A 299 -4.60 49.69 -9.22
C GLY A 299 -4.57 49.57 -7.69
N ALA A 300 -5.28 48.60 -7.10
CA ALA A 300 -5.18 48.29 -5.68
C ALA A 300 -4.07 47.26 -5.39
N ASP A 301 -3.53 47.29 -4.17
CA ASP A 301 -2.66 46.22 -3.66
C ASP A 301 -3.36 44.87 -3.81
N ALA A 302 -2.78 43.99 -4.62
CA ALA A 302 -3.36 42.68 -4.88
C ALA A 302 -3.46 41.80 -3.62
N THR A 303 -2.84 42.19 -2.49
CA THR A 303 -3.00 41.57 -1.16
C THR A 303 -4.45 41.59 -0.66
N VAL A 304 -5.29 42.50 -1.18
CA VAL A 304 -6.71 42.57 -0.83
C VAL A 304 -7.50 41.36 -1.37
N LEU A 305 -7.06 40.73 -2.46
CA LEU A 305 -7.73 39.56 -3.05
C LEU A 305 -7.78 38.39 -2.06
N ASP A 306 -6.66 38.08 -1.41
CA ASP A 306 -6.51 36.93 -0.52
C ASP A 306 -7.41 37.02 0.73
N LYS A 307 -7.78 38.24 1.16
CA LYS A 307 -8.62 38.45 2.35
C LYS A 307 -10.01 37.82 2.23
N ASN A 308 -10.52 37.74 1.00
CA ASN A 308 -11.88 37.27 0.72
C ASN A 308 -11.92 35.82 0.21
N LEU A 309 -10.77 35.17 0.03
CA LEU A 309 -10.69 33.78 -0.42
C LEU A 309 -10.74 32.82 0.78
N LYS A 310 -11.89 32.84 1.46
CA LYS A 310 -12.17 32.03 2.65
C LYS A 310 -13.42 31.18 2.41
N ALA A 311 -13.27 29.87 2.43
CA ALA A 311 -14.37 28.92 2.28
C ALA A 311 -14.63 28.21 3.61
N ARG A 312 -15.87 28.22 4.10
CA ARG A 312 -16.28 27.40 5.26
C ARG A 312 -16.91 26.11 4.75
N VAL A 313 -16.43 24.98 5.27
CA VAL A 313 -16.86 23.64 4.84
C VAL A 313 -16.97 22.72 6.06
N THR A 314 -18.02 21.91 6.08
CA THR A 314 -18.16 20.82 7.06
C THR A 314 -17.47 19.58 6.52
N VAL A 315 -16.48 19.05 7.24
CA VAL A 315 -15.69 17.88 6.84
C VAL A 315 -15.73 16.83 7.96
N ARG A 316 -15.72 15.56 7.58
CA ARG A 316 -15.62 14.45 8.53
C ARG A 316 -14.15 14.23 8.92
N ALA A 317 -13.94 13.58 10.06
CA ALA A 317 -12.63 13.13 10.49
C ALA A 317 -12.11 12.06 9.51
N GLY A 318 -10.79 12.07 9.30
CA GLY A 318 -10.11 11.11 8.44
C GLY A 318 -9.39 11.77 7.25
N PRO A 319 -8.80 10.95 6.37
CA PRO A 319 -8.08 11.41 5.20
C PRO A 319 -9.04 11.94 4.13
N HIS A 320 -8.73 13.13 3.61
CA HIS A 320 -9.50 13.80 2.56
C HIS A 320 -8.56 14.48 1.56
N GLU A 321 -8.99 14.57 0.29
CA GLU A 321 -8.23 15.24 -0.77
C GLU A 321 -8.72 16.69 -0.91
N ILE A 322 -7.85 17.67 -0.68
CA ILE A 322 -8.17 19.09 -0.80
C ILE A 322 -7.57 19.62 -2.09
N GLY A 323 -8.42 20.11 -2.98
CA GLY A 323 -8.04 20.67 -4.27
C GLY A 323 -8.36 22.15 -4.36
N VAL A 324 -7.47 22.93 -4.97
CA VAL A 324 -7.78 24.30 -5.41
C VAL A 324 -7.35 24.41 -6.86
N THR A 325 -8.22 24.90 -7.75
CA THR A 325 -7.94 24.95 -9.19
C THR A 325 -8.73 26.04 -9.89
N ILE A 326 -8.32 26.44 -11.09
CA ILE A 326 -9.05 27.43 -11.89
C ILE A 326 -9.86 26.70 -12.96
N ARG A 327 -11.15 27.04 -13.09
CA ARG A 327 -11.98 26.51 -14.18
C ARG A 327 -11.50 27.07 -15.52
N GLN A 328 -11.24 26.19 -16.47
CA GLN A 328 -10.81 26.60 -17.80
C GLN A 328 -12.04 27.09 -18.58
N GLY A 329 -12.08 28.38 -18.88
CA GLY A 329 -13.03 28.94 -19.83
C GLY A 329 -12.78 28.38 -21.23
N ARG A 330 -13.84 28.22 -22.02
CA ARG A 330 -13.77 27.73 -23.41
C ARG A 330 -12.78 28.60 -24.22
N LEU A 331 -11.65 27.99 -24.60
CA LEU A 331 -10.55 28.52 -25.44
C LEU A 331 -9.89 29.82 -24.94
N VAL A 332 -8.65 29.71 -24.46
CA VAL A 332 -7.47 30.53 -24.78
C VAL A 332 -6.33 30.08 -23.86
N ALA A 333 -5.18 29.76 -24.45
CA ALA A 333 -3.95 29.43 -23.75
C ALA A 333 -3.41 30.68 -23.03
N ALA A 334 -3.74 30.84 -21.75
CA ALA A 334 -3.08 31.83 -20.90
C ALA A 334 -1.69 31.31 -20.57
N ARG A 335 -0.67 31.87 -21.22
CA ARG A 335 0.75 31.55 -21.00
C ARG A 335 1.25 32.09 -19.66
N ASN A 336 1.87 31.21 -18.89
CA ASN A 336 2.86 31.42 -17.83
C ASN A 336 2.34 32.19 -16.59
N GLY A 337 1.99 31.46 -15.53
CA GLY A 337 1.87 31.94 -14.16
C GLY A 337 1.29 30.93 -13.16
N LYS A 338 1.83 30.92 -11.92
CA LYS A 338 1.27 30.15 -10.79
C LYS A 338 0.03 30.84 -10.23
N ALA A 339 -1.08 30.13 -10.07
CA ALA A 339 -2.30 30.68 -9.50
C ALA A 339 -2.31 30.71 -7.97
N ALA A 340 -1.87 29.63 -7.30
CA ALA A 340 -1.94 29.49 -5.84
C ALA A 340 -0.56 29.19 -5.21
N SER A 341 -0.23 29.83 -4.09
CA SER A 341 1.06 29.69 -3.39
C SER A 341 0.98 28.98 -2.04
N ALA A 342 -0.18 29.05 -1.37
CA ALA A 342 -0.43 28.36 -0.11
C ALA A 342 -1.93 28.21 0.17
N ILE A 343 -2.27 27.22 1.00
CA ILE A 343 -3.58 27.07 1.64
C ILE A 343 -3.37 26.99 3.15
N ALA A 344 -4.24 27.64 3.92
CA ALA A 344 -4.40 27.36 5.35
C ALA A 344 -5.73 26.69 5.60
N LEU A 345 -5.70 25.72 6.50
CA LEU A 345 -6.88 25.03 7.01
C LEU A 345 -6.99 25.37 8.48
N GLN A 346 -8.05 26.07 8.86
CA GLN A 346 -8.29 26.47 10.24
C GLN A 346 -9.63 25.94 10.70
N ARG A 347 -9.65 25.13 11.76
CA ARG A 347 -10.90 24.69 12.38
C ARG A 347 -11.64 25.89 12.97
N GLN A 348 -12.94 25.98 12.75
CA GLN A 348 -13.79 27.00 13.39
C GLN A 348 -14.39 26.46 14.70
N ALA A 349 -14.58 27.34 15.67
CA ALA A 349 -15.38 27.01 16.85
C ALA A 349 -16.84 26.80 16.42
N PRO A 350 -17.57 25.85 17.03
CA PRO A 350 -19.00 25.67 16.72
C PRO A 350 -19.74 26.99 16.96
N SER A 351 -20.58 27.39 16.00
CA SER A 351 -21.48 28.53 16.19
C SER A 351 -22.40 28.24 17.38
N ALA A 352 -22.36 29.09 18.41
CA ALA A 352 -23.15 28.97 19.62
C ALA A 352 -24.65 29.05 19.36
#